data_AF-A0A140L4X8-F1
#
_entry.id   AF-A0A140L4X8-F1
#
_cell.length_a   1.000
_cell.length_b   1.000
_cell.length_c   1.000
_cell.angle_alpha   90.00
_cell.angle_beta   90.00
_cell.angle_gamma   90.00
#
_symmetry.space_group_name_H-M   'P 1'
#
loop_
_entity.id
_entity.type
_entity.pdbx_description
1 polymer ?
#
loop_
_entity_poly.entity_id
_entity_poly.type
_entity_poly.pdbx_seq_one_letter_code
_entity_poly.pdbx_strand_id
1 'polypeptide(L)' 'MKNNEIREALKKANMKQWQLAELLHISEFTLSRKLRKEIPEDEKREIISLIRNAERGVTYGK' A
#
# COMPACT_ATOMS: atom_id res chain seq x y z
N MET A 1 -12.80 3.02 -10.83
CA MET A 1 -12.05 3.50 -9.65
C MET A 1 -10.57 3.50 -10.00
N LYS A 2 -9.86 4.62 -9.80
CA LYS A 2 -8.40 4.66 -9.99
C LYS A 2 -7.71 3.81 -8.89
N ASN A 3 -6.54 3.25 -9.20
CA ASN A 3 -5.69 2.50 -8.26
C ASN A 3 -6.29 1.21 -7.68
N ASN A 4 -7.14 0.52 -8.45
CA ASN A 4 -7.79 -0.72 -8.00
C ASN A 4 -6.78 -1.83 -7.66
N GLU A 5 -5.68 -1.93 -8.41
CA GLU A 5 -4.63 -2.93 -8.17
C GLU A 5 -3.98 -2.82 -6.78
N ILE A 6 -3.80 -1.59 -6.25
CA ILE A 6 -3.28 -1.41 -4.88
C ILE A 6 -4.28 -1.95 -3.87
N ARG A 7 -5.58 -1.69 -4.08
CA ARG A 7 -6.66 -2.20 -3.20
C ARG A 7 -6.76 -3.72 -3.27
N GLU A 8 -6.54 -4.31 -4.45
CA GLU A 8 -6.49 -5.76 -4.62
C GLU A 8 -5.25 -6.38 -3.97
N ALA A 9 -4.08 -5.76 -4.12
CA ALA A 9 -2.86 -6.19 -3.45
C ALA A 9 -3.01 -6.16 -1.93
N LEU A 10 -3.56 -5.06 -1.39
CA LEU A 10 -3.89 -4.95 0.03
C LEU A 10 -4.85 -6.06 0.49
N LYS A 11 -5.92 -6.34 -0.27
CA LYS A 11 -6.83 -7.43 0.04
C LYS A 11 -6.15 -8.80 0.01
N LYS A 12 -5.31 -9.07 -1.00
CA LYS A 12 -4.58 -10.34 -1.14
C LYS A 12 -3.59 -10.55 0.02
N ALA A 13 -2.90 -9.49 0.43
CA ALA A 13 -1.98 -9.52 1.57
C ALA A 13 -2.69 -9.41 2.93
N ASN A 14 -4.03 -9.37 2.96
CA ASN A 14 -4.84 -9.11 4.15
C ASN A 14 -4.38 -7.87 4.95
N MET A 15 -3.87 -6.87 4.24
CA MET A 15 -3.23 -5.68 4.80
C MET A 15 -4.18 -4.48 4.75
N LYS A 16 -4.18 -3.68 5.81
CA LYS A 16 -4.95 -2.43 5.90
C LYS A 16 -4.17 -1.27 5.27
N GLN A 17 -4.90 -0.23 4.85
CA GLN A 17 -4.28 0.96 4.26
C GLN A 17 -3.32 1.67 5.22
N TRP A 18 -3.63 1.72 6.52
CA TRP A 18 -2.72 2.29 7.52
C TRP A 18 -1.39 1.53 7.62
N GLN A 19 -1.40 0.20 7.53
CA GLN A 19 -0.16 -0.59 7.58
C GLN A 19 0.74 -0.31 6.37
N LEU A 20 0.13 -0.17 5.19
CA LEU A 20 0.87 0.25 4.00
C LEU A 20 1.42 1.68 4.14
N ALA A 21 0.65 2.58 4.76
CA ALA A 21 1.11 3.93 5.03
C ALA A 21 2.34 3.92 5.95
N GLU A 22 2.34 3.09 7.00
CA GLU A 22 3.49 2.88 7.88
C GLU A 22 4.71 2.33 7.14
N LEU A 23 4.53 1.34 6.27
CA LEU A 23 5.64 0.80 5.45
C LEU A 23 6.24 1.84 4.52
N LEU A 24 5.41 2.72 3.98
CA LEU A 24 5.83 3.82 3.12
C LEU A 24 6.36 5.02 3.93
N HIS A 25 6.39 4.93 5.26
CA HIS A 25 6.75 6.01 6.17
C HIS A 25 5.92 7.30 5.92
N ILE A 26 4.65 7.15 5.57
CA ILE A 26 3.70 8.23 5.34
C ILE A 26 2.48 8.12 6.26
N SER A 27 1.76 9.22 6.42
CA SER A 27 0.47 9.20 7.11
C SER A 27 -0.61 8.53 6.26
N GLU A 28 -1.56 7.83 6.90
CA GLU A 28 -2.76 7.29 6.26
C GLU A 28 -3.51 8.36 5.46
N PHE A 29 -3.57 9.60 5.96
CA PHE A 29 -4.21 10.71 5.26
C PHE A 29 -3.51 11.05 3.94
N THR A 30 -2.18 10.99 3.91
CA THR A 30 -1.37 11.17 2.70
C THR A 30 -1.62 10.04 1.73
N LEU A 31 -1.61 8.78 2.19
CA LEU A 31 -1.89 7.62 1.36
C LEU A 31 -3.30 7.68 0.75
N SER A 32 -4.32 8.00 1.55
CA SER A 32 -5.71 8.14 1.10
C SER A 32 -5.85 9.25 0.05
N ARG A 33 -5.18 10.40 0.25
CA ARG A 33 -5.11 11.45 -0.78
C ARG A 33 -4.38 11.00 -2.05
N LYS A 34 -3.30 10.21 -1.91
CA LYS A 34 -2.54 9.67 -3.05
C LYS A 34 -3.38 8.68 -3.86
N LEU A 35 -4.10 7.78 -3.19
CA LEU A 35 -4.98 6.79 -3.83
C LEU A 35 -6.18 7.41 -4.57
N ARG A 36 -6.59 8.64 -4.21
CA ARG A 36 -7.61 9.40 -4.94
C ARG A 36 -7.08 10.07 -6.22
N LYS A 37 -5.77 10.27 -6.33
CA LYS A 37 -5.11 10.85 -7.51
C LYS A 37 -4.61 9.74 -8.44
N GLU A 38 -4.30 10.11 -9.68
CA GLU A 38 -3.59 9.21 -10.58
C GLU A 38 -2.16 9.07 -10.10
N ILE A 39 -1.79 7.86 -9.68
CA ILE A 39 -0.42 7.53 -9.29
C ILE A 39 0.26 6.99 -10.55
N PRO A 40 1.47 7.45 -10.88
CA PRO A 40 2.22 6.89 -11.99
C PRO A 40 2.43 5.38 -11.78
N GLU A 41 2.42 4.64 -12.88
CA GLU A 41 2.45 3.17 -12.84
C GLU A 41 3.71 2.61 -12.17
N ASP A 42 4.81 3.36 -12.22
CA ASP A 42 6.08 3.03 -11.60
C ASP A 42 5.97 3.01 -10.06
N GLU A 43 5.52 4.11 -9.45
CA GLU A 43 5.22 4.19 -8.01
C GLU A 43 4.21 3.12 -7.59
N LYS A 44 3.20 2.88 -8.42
CA LYS A 44 2.17 1.88 -8.15
C LYS A 44 2.78 0.48 -8.05
N ARG A 45 3.71 0.14 -8.94
CA ARG A 45 4.43 -1.14 -8.91
C ARG A 45 5.30 -1.26 -7.67
N GLU A 46 6.01 -0.20 -7.29
CA GLU A 46 6.80 -0.20 -6.05
C GLU A 46 5.91 -0.48 -4.82
N ILE A 47 4.78 0.20 -4.72
CA ILE A 47 3.79 -0.01 -3.65
C ILE A 47 3.30 -1.46 -3.63
N ILE A 48 2.92 -2.02 -4.78
CA ILE A 48 2.44 -3.41 -4.87
C ILE A 48 3.55 -4.40 -4.49
N SER A 49 4.79 -4.13 -4.92
CA SER A 49 5.96 -4.94 -4.57
C SER A 49 6.22 -4.92 -3.06
N LEU A 50 6.14 -3.75 -2.43
CA LEU A 50 6.24 -3.58 -0.98
C LEU A 50 5.15 -4.36 -0.23
N ILE A 51 3.88 -4.27 -0.66
CA ILE A 51 2.78 -5.03 -0.05
C ILE A 51 3.04 -6.54 -0.12
N ARG A 52 3.47 -7.03 -1.29
CA ARG A 52 3.78 -8.45 -1.49
C ARG A 52 4.98 -8.91 -0.67
N ASN A 53 5.96 -8.03 -0.46
CA ASN A 53 7.11 -8.34 0.39
C ASN A 53 6.73 -8.34 1.88
N ALA A 54 5.87 -7.41 2.29
CA ALA A 54 5.38 -7.33 3.66
C ALA A 54 4.55 -8.55 4.08
N GLU A 55 3.76 -9.11 3.16
CA GLU A 55 3.05 -10.40 3.35
C GLU A 55 4.01 -11.52 3.79
N ARG A 56 5.23 -11.56 3.23
CA ARG A 56 6.18 -12.65 3.45
C ARG A 56 7.03 -12.52 4.71
N GLY A 57 7.05 -11.37 5.40
CA GLY A 57 8.13 -11.14 6.36
C GLY A 57 7.94 -10.11 7.47
N VAL A 58 6.72 -9.64 7.77
CA VAL A 58 6.58 -8.53 8.71
C VAL A 58 5.65 -8.84 9.89
N THR A 59 6.24 -9.44 10.91
CA THR A 59 5.89 -9.19 12.32
C THR A 59 6.46 -7.82 12.70
N TYR A 60 5.66 -6.75 12.65
CA TYR A 60 5.97 -5.56 13.46
C TYR A 60 5.13 -5.62 14.71
N GLY A 61 5.71 -6.21 15.75
CA GLY A 61 5.29 -5.94 17.11
C GLY A 61 5.80 -4.55 17.51
N LYS A 62 4.86 -3.65 17.80
CA LYS A 62 4.81 -2.94 19.07
C LYS A 62 3.41 -2.37 19.30
#